data_AF-A0A817YAZ9-F1
#
_entry.id   AF-A0A817YAZ9-F1
#
_cell.length_a   1.000
_cell.length_b   1.000
_cell.length_c   1.000
_cell.angle_alpha   90.00
_cell.angle_beta   90.00
_cell.angle_gamma   90.00
#
_symmetry.space_group_name_H-M   'P 1'
#
loop_
_entity.id
_entity.type
_entity.pdbx_description
1 polymer ?
#
loop_
_entity_poly.entity_id
_entity_poly.type
_entity_poly.pdbx_seq_one_letter_code
_entity_poly.pdbx_strand_id
1 'polypeptide(L)'
;MGEKVAFYFAAMGSYTIALILPAIVGLIVFIYGAASVTSNMPTSEICGSFGQSIDMCPLCDKTCSFWKLTESCAYAQISYVFDNIATVIFAILMSIWARLAPLFALLNNILELRFDAWKILTRYRRPVLHKAANIGIWTDILSGISYLAVLTNAAVIAWTSEFIPKLAYQIIEGKGTSLDGYVNWTLSSFPISDYNKTGTMNQHIPSNLTYCRYRDFRESTGPNYDYTSLYWHVIAARLAFMIIFENVIYLIVYLVQLIIPDVSSQVQEGIDRQRYSDPSHQDSPLETPSAVEKAIQNLKTKRETTEK
;
A
#
# COMPACT_ATOMS: atom_id res chain seq x y z
N MET A 1 22.39 10.68 -33.36
CA MET A 1 22.34 9.57 -32.37
C MET A 1 22.89 10.02 -31.02
N GLY A 2 23.98 10.78 -30.99
CA GLY A 2 24.52 11.35 -29.75
C GLY A 2 23.65 12.44 -29.10
N GLU A 3 22.88 13.22 -29.87
CA GLU A 3 22.06 14.31 -29.29
C GLU A 3 20.90 13.79 -28.43
N LYS A 4 20.37 12.61 -28.78
CA LYS A 4 19.29 11.92 -28.06
C LYS A 4 19.78 11.41 -26.70
N VAL A 5 21.00 10.88 -26.70
CA VAL A 5 21.70 10.36 -25.53
C VAL A 5 22.09 11.51 -24.59
N ALA A 6 22.62 12.61 -25.14
CA ALA A 6 22.96 13.81 -24.37
C ALA A 6 21.74 14.44 -23.68
N PHE A 7 20.59 14.48 -24.35
CA PHE A 7 19.37 15.04 -23.79
C PHE A 7 18.76 14.16 -22.68
N TYR A 8 18.77 12.83 -22.88
CA TYR A 8 18.37 11.86 -21.86
C TYR A 8 19.25 11.98 -20.60
N PHE A 9 20.56 12.13 -20.77
CA PHE A 9 21.49 12.35 -19.65
C PHE A 9 21.34 13.72 -18.98
N ALA A 10 21.05 14.79 -19.73
CA ALA A 10 20.77 16.12 -19.15
C ALA A 10 19.46 16.14 -18.35
N ALA A 11 18.42 15.45 -18.85
CA ALA A 11 17.15 15.30 -18.16
C ALA A 11 17.30 14.46 -16.89
N MET A 12 17.94 13.28 -16.97
CA MET A 12 18.27 12.47 -15.78
C MET A 12 19.14 13.25 -14.77
N GLY A 13 20.09 14.06 -15.25
CA GLY A 13 20.89 14.98 -14.43
C GLY A 13 20.04 15.97 -13.63
N SER A 14 18.99 16.52 -14.26
CA SER A 14 18.07 17.45 -13.60
C SER A 14 17.24 16.76 -12.50
N TYR A 15 16.76 15.54 -12.76
CA TYR A 15 16.04 14.74 -11.77
C TYR A 15 16.93 14.33 -10.59
N THR A 16 18.18 13.93 -10.86
CA THR A 16 19.14 13.57 -9.82
C THR A 16 19.51 14.77 -8.95
N ILE A 17 19.65 15.97 -9.53
CA ILE A 17 19.88 17.20 -8.76
C ILE A 17 18.65 17.56 -7.91
N ALA A 18 17.43 17.41 -8.44
CA ALA A 18 16.19 17.69 -7.72
C ALA A 18 15.95 16.73 -6.53
N LEU A 19 16.54 15.52 -6.57
CA LEU A 19 16.48 14.52 -5.51
C LEU A 19 17.52 14.72 -4.40
N ILE A 20 18.51 15.60 -4.59
CA ILE A 20 19.53 15.87 -3.56
C ILE A 20 18.89 16.36 -2.27
N LEU A 21 17.92 17.27 -2.33
CA LEU A 21 17.27 17.81 -1.14
C LEU A 21 16.43 16.75 -0.40
N PRO A 22 15.54 15.99 -1.08
CA PRO A 22 14.90 14.80 -0.48
C PRO A 22 15.89 13.80 0.11
N ALA A 23 17.01 13.53 -0.56
CA ALA A 23 18.03 12.61 -0.08
C ALA A 23 18.72 13.10 1.20
N ILE A 24 19.04 14.39 1.28
CA ILE A 24 19.60 15.01 2.49
C ILE A 24 18.61 14.92 3.65
N VAL A 25 17.34 15.27 3.43
CA VAL A 25 16.30 15.20 4.47
C VAL A 25 16.07 13.75 4.91
N GLY A 26 15.99 12.81 3.96
CA GLY A 26 15.87 11.38 4.25
C GLY A 26 17.05 10.84 5.06
N LEU A 27 18.27 11.30 4.77
CA LEU A 27 19.48 10.96 5.52
C LEU A 27 19.45 11.53 6.94
N ILE A 28 18.97 12.77 7.13
CA ILE A 28 18.77 13.36 8.46
C ILE A 28 17.74 12.55 9.27
N VAL A 29 16.61 12.18 8.66
CA VAL A 29 15.57 11.35 9.28
C VAL A 29 16.11 9.97 9.67
N PHE A 30 16.89 9.35 8.79
CA PHE A 30 17.54 8.06 9.06
C PHE A 30 18.52 8.16 10.24
N ILE A 31 19.38 9.20 10.26
CA ILE A 31 20.31 9.44 11.37
C ILE A 31 19.54 9.68 12.67
N TYR A 32 18.44 10.43 12.64
CA TYR A 32 17.58 10.64 13.80
C TYR A 32 16.98 9.32 14.31
N GLY A 33 16.45 8.49 13.41
CA GLY A 33 15.93 7.16 13.75
C GLY A 33 17.00 6.27 14.37
N ALA A 34 18.21 6.26 13.81
CA ALA A 34 19.34 5.51 14.34
C ALA A 34 19.80 6.02 15.71
N ALA A 35 19.84 7.34 15.93
CA ALA A 35 20.22 7.94 17.20
C ALA A 35 19.17 7.73 18.31
N SER A 36 17.88 7.63 17.94
CA SER A 36 16.75 7.46 18.88
C SER A 36 16.31 6.00 19.07
N VAL A 37 17.04 5.04 18.50
CA VAL A 37 16.64 3.62 18.50
C VAL A 37 16.68 3.00 19.90
N THR A 38 17.62 3.43 20.74
CA THR A 38 17.82 2.90 22.10
C THR A 38 16.83 3.48 23.12
N SER A 39 16.17 4.60 22.80
CA SER A 39 15.15 5.20 23.66
C SER A 39 13.73 4.74 23.36
N ASN A 40 13.51 3.97 22.28
CA ASN A 40 12.21 3.39 21.98
C ASN A 40 11.89 2.21 22.91
N MET A 41 10.69 2.20 23.48
CA MET A 41 10.32 1.24 24.53
C MET A 41 10.28 -0.23 24.07
N PRO A 42 9.55 -0.62 23.00
CA PRO A 42 9.64 -1.98 22.46
C PRO A 42 11.06 -2.43 22.09
N THR A 43 11.87 -1.55 21.50
CA THR A 43 13.25 -1.88 21.13
C THR A 43 14.12 -2.09 22.37
N SER A 44 13.96 -1.28 23.40
CA SER A 44 14.71 -1.42 24.65
C SER A 44 14.29 -2.66 25.45
N GLU A 45 13.03 -3.10 25.36
CA GLU A 45 12.57 -4.38 25.93
C GLU A 45 13.25 -5.59 25.25
N ILE A 46 13.32 -5.59 23.92
CA ILE A 46 13.96 -6.68 23.14
C ILE A 46 15.47 -6.71 23.36
N CYS A 47 16.13 -5.54 23.32
CA CYS A 47 17.58 -5.43 23.44
C CYS A 47 18.08 -5.45 24.89
N GLY A 48 17.19 -5.23 25.87
CA GLY A 48 17.52 -5.10 27.29
C GLY A 48 17.55 -6.43 28.05
N SER A 49 17.49 -6.33 29.38
CA SER A 49 17.51 -7.49 30.29
C SER A 49 16.31 -8.42 30.11
N PHE A 50 15.16 -7.87 29.75
CA PHE A 50 13.95 -8.64 29.44
C PHE A 50 14.15 -9.57 28.25
N GLY A 51 14.76 -9.10 27.15
CA GLY A 51 15.07 -9.96 26.01
C GLY A 51 16.11 -11.05 26.32
N GLN A 52 17.04 -10.81 27.24
CA GLN A 52 18.04 -11.81 27.64
C GLN A 52 17.45 -12.94 28.49
N SER A 53 16.38 -12.68 29.24
CA SER A 53 15.70 -13.68 30.06
C SER A 53 14.73 -14.56 29.25
N ILE A 54 14.44 -14.20 27.99
CA ILE A 54 13.49 -14.92 27.14
C ILE A 54 14.22 -15.79 26.12
N ASP A 55 13.97 -17.09 26.22
CA ASP A 55 14.36 -18.10 25.24
C ASP A 55 13.23 -18.30 24.22
N MET A 56 13.56 -18.13 22.94
CA MET A 56 12.62 -18.26 21.84
C MET A 56 12.64 -19.68 21.28
N CYS A 57 11.48 -20.17 20.87
CA CYS A 57 11.35 -21.49 20.26
C CYS A 57 12.03 -21.52 18.87
N PRO A 58 12.63 -22.64 18.48
CA PRO A 58 13.20 -22.79 17.14
C PRO A 58 12.10 -22.76 16.07
N LEU A 59 12.42 -22.16 14.91
CA LEU A 59 11.50 -22.06 13.77
C LEU A 59 11.55 -23.29 12.84
N CYS A 60 12.42 -24.27 13.12
CA CYS A 60 12.60 -25.44 12.28
C CYS A 60 12.80 -26.73 13.09
N ASP A 61 12.38 -27.87 12.52
CA ASP A 61 12.29 -29.14 13.24
C ASP A 61 13.62 -29.90 13.39
N LYS A 62 14.66 -29.58 12.61
CA LYS A 62 15.83 -30.48 12.47
C LYS A 62 17.16 -29.91 12.96
N THR A 63 17.47 -28.63 12.73
CA THR A 63 18.80 -28.05 13.01
C THR A 63 18.77 -26.56 13.43
N CYS A 64 17.75 -26.12 14.15
CA CYS A 64 17.68 -24.79 14.77
C CYS A 64 17.86 -24.84 16.29
N SER A 65 18.86 -24.19 16.86
CA SER A 65 18.96 -24.06 18.32
C SER A 65 17.89 -23.12 18.87
N PHE A 66 17.61 -23.23 20.17
CA PHE A 66 16.97 -22.15 20.92
C PHE A 66 17.84 -20.90 20.80
N TRP A 67 17.18 -19.75 20.72
CA TRP A 67 17.82 -18.46 20.50
C TRP A 67 17.22 -17.43 21.46
N LYS A 68 17.99 -16.43 21.86
CA LYS A 68 17.51 -15.40 22.80
C LYS A 68 16.73 -14.33 22.06
N LEU A 69 15.70 -13.77 22.68
CA LEU A 69 14.91 -12.67 22.08
C LEU A 69 15.80 -11.47 21.70
N THR A 70 16.87 -11.23 22.46
CA THR A 70 17.89 -10.20 22.16
C THR A 70 18.60 -10.38 20.82
N GLU A 71 18.64 -11.59 20.23
CA GLU A 71 19.21 -11.78 18.89
C GLU A 71 18.37 -11.08 17.80
N SER A 72 17.07 -10.88 18.04
CA SER A 72 16.20 -10.07 17.19
C SER A 72 16.34 -8.56 17.41
N CYS A 73 17.27 -8.12 18.28
CA CYS A 73 17.50 -6.70 18.54
C CYS A 73 17.85 -5.93 17.25
N ALA A 74 18.70 -6.48 16.39
CA ALA A 74 19.05 -5.83 15.12
C ALA A 74 17.82 -5.60 14.24
N TYR A 75 16.92 -6.59 14.14
CA TYR A 75 15.68 -6.46 13.38
C TYR A 75 14.73 -5.41 13.99
N ALA A 76 14.57 -5.41 15.32
CA ALA A 76 13.74 -4.42 16.02
C ALA A 76 14.28 -3.00 15.82
N GLN A 77 15.60 -2.83 15.90
CA GLN A 77 16.28 -1.56 15.64
C GLN A 77 16.04 -1.10 14.20
N ILE A 78 16.27 -1.97 13.22
CA ILE A 78 16.04 -1.66 11.79
C ILE A 78 14.59 -1.26 11.54
N SER A 79 13.62 -2.02 12.06
CA SER A 79 12.20 -1.69 11.92
C SER A 79 11.87 -0.31 12.49
N TYR A 80 12.38 0.04 13.68
CA TYR A 80 12.15 1.38 14.26
C TYR A 80 12.79 2.52 13.45
N VAL A 81 13.99 2.30 12.89
CA VAL A 81 14.66 3.30 12.04
C VAL A 81 13.80 3.67 10.83
N PHE A 82 13.03 2.73 10.28
CA PHE A 82 12.11 2.99 9.17
C PHE A 82 10.70 3.41 9.62
N ASP A 83 10.23 2.94 10.78
CA ASP A 83 8.87 3.18 11.30
C ASP A 83 8.88 4.09 12.53
N ASN A 84 9.41 5.32 12.39
CA ASN A 84 9.38 6.35 13.44
C ASN A 84 8.62 7.61 12.99
N ILE A 85 8.34 8.51 13.93
CA ILE A 85 7.55 9.71 13.64
C ILE A 85 8.19 10.64 12.60
N ALA A 86 9.52 10.67 12.49
CA ALA A 86 10.21 11.50 11.50
C ALA A 86 10.05 10.95 10.08
N THR A 87 9.89 9.63 9.90
CA THR A 87 9.60 9.05 8.58
C THR A 87 8.20 9.39 8.09
N VAL A 88 7.23 9.58 9.00
CA VAL A 88 5.90 10.13 8.66
C VAL A 88 6.01 11.56 8.12
N ILE A 89 6.77 12.42 8.80
CA ILE A 89 7.00 13.80 8.35
C ILE A 89 7.72 13.81 6.99
N PHE A 90 8.71 12.92 6.82
CA PHE A 90 9.39 12.75 5.54
C PHE A 90 8.45 12.30 4.43
N ALA A 91 7.53 11.36 4.69
CA ALA A 91 6.54 10.93 3.71
C ALA A 91 5.60 12.07 3.27
N ILE A 92 5.20 12.96 4.18
CA ILE A 92 4.41 14.16 3.85
C ILE A 92 5.22 15.10 2.96
N LEU A 93 6.50 15.35 3.27
CA LEU A 93 7.39 16.15 2.43
C LEU A 93 7.57 15.54 1.04
N MET A 94 7.74 14.22 0.96
CA MET A 94 7.82 13.50 -0.30
C MET A 94 6.51 13.60 -1.10
N SER A 95 5.35 13.63 -0.44
CA SER A 95 4.06 13.83 -1.09
C SER A 95 3.91 15.23 -1.68
N ILE A 96 4.53 16.25 -1.06
CA ILE A 96 4.60 17.61 -1.62
C ILE A 96 5.61 17.66 -2.77
N TRP A 97 6.79 17.05 -2.62
CA TRP A 97 7.79 16.96 -3.69
C TRP A 97 7.25 16.21 -4.92
N ALA A 98 6.46 15.14 -4.69
CA ALA A 98 5.77 14.41 -5.73
C ALA A 98 4.75 15.25 -6.51
N ARG A 99 4.29 16.41 -5.98
CA ARG A 99 3.49 17.37 -6.75
C ARG A 99 4.33 18.26 -7.66
N LEU A 100 5.63 18.43 -7.39
CA LEU A 100 6.58 19.12 -8.27
C LEU A 100 7.11 18.19 -9.37
N ALA A 101 7.17 16.88 -9.12
CA ALA A 101 7.58 15.88 -10.11
C ALA A 101 6.77 15.92 -11.43
N PRO A 102 5.43 16.13 -11.43
CA PRO A 102 4.63 16.36 -12.63
C PRO A 102 5.10 17.53 -13.50
N LEU A 103 5.69 18.59 -12.92
CA LEU A 103 6.23 19.70 -13.73
C LEU A 103 7.47 19.26 -14.51
N PHE A 104 8.35 18.48 -13.89
CA PHE A 104 9.50 17.89 -14.56
C PHE A 104 9.09 16.82 -15.58
N ALA A 105 8.12 15.98 -15.21
CA ALA A 105 7.54 14.98 -16.10
C ALA A 105 6.83 15.64 -17.30
N LEU A 106 6.17 16.78 -17.12
CA LEU A 106 5.56 17.56 -18.19
C LEU A 106 6.63 18.14 -19.12
N LEU A 107 7.74 18.63 -18.57
CA LEU A 107 8.89 19.06 -19.37
C LEU A 107 9.44 17.89 -20.20
N ASN A 108 9.61 16.72 -19.58
CA ASN A 108 10.03 15.50 -20.27
C ASN A 108 9.04 15.09 -21.37
N ASN A 109 7.75 15.05 -21.05
CA ASN A 109 6.68 14.70 -21.99
C ASN A 109 6.61 15.67 -23.18
N ILE A 110 6.87 16.97 -22.97
CA ILE A 110 6.96 17.94 -24.07
C ILE A 110 8.13 17.58 -24.99
N LEU A 111 9.29 17.25 -24.42
CA LEU A 111 10.51 16.96 -25.18
C LEU A 111 10.39 15.61 -25.90
N GLU A 112 9.78 14.62 -25.24
CA GLU A 112 9.47 13.30 -25.78
C GLU A 112 8.42 13.38 -26.90
N LEU A 113 7.35 14.16 -26.72
CA LEU A 113 6.35 14.40 -27.77
C LEU A 113 6.98 15.02 -29.03
N ARG A 114 7.89 15.98 -28.86
CA ARG A 114 8.63 16.59 -29.98
C ARG A 114 9.54 15.59 -30.66
N PHE A 115 10.18 14.75 -29.88
CA PHE A 115 11.10 13.75 -30.37
C PHE A 115 10.42 12.60 -31.10
N ASP A 116 9.28 12.13 -30.60
CA ASP A 116 8.48 11.10 -31.25
C ASP A 116 7.84 11.64 -32.53
N ALA A 117 7.36 12.88 -32.53
CA ALA A 117 6.94 13.56 -33.75
C ALA A 117 8.09 13.62 -34.78
N TRP A 118 9.29 14.05 -34.36
CA TRP A 118 10.47 14.06 -35.24
C TRP A 118 10.79 12.67 -35.79
N LYS A 119 10.71 11.62 -34.95
CA LYS A 119 10.99 10.23 -35.31
C LYS A 119 9.97 9.72 -36.34
N ILE A 120 8.69 10.02 -36.16
CA ILE A 120 7.62 9.68 -37.10
C ILE A 120 7.81 10.40 -38.45
N LEU A 121 8.23 11.66 -38.43
CA LEU A 121 8.40 12.48 -39.64
C LEU A 121 9.67 12.15 -40.43
N THR A 122 10.75 11.75 -39.77
CA THR A 122 12.08 11.62 -40.40
C THR A 122 12.64 10.20 -40.46
N ARG A 123 12.14 9.28 -39.61
CA ARG A 123 12.76 7.95 -39.43
C ARG A 123 11.83 6.78 -39.76
N TYR A 124 10.53 6.90 -39.52
CA TYR A 124 9.57 5.84 -39.83
C TYR A 124 8.92 6.01 -41.20
N ARG A 125 8.51 4.89 -41.79
CA ARG A 125 7.62 4.88 -42.96
C ARG A 125 6.20 5.24 -42.50
N ARG A 126 5.46 5.94 -43.35
CA ARG A 126 4.08 6.38 -43.06
C ARG A 126 3.20 5.19 -42.62
N PRO A 127 2.64 5.20 -41.41
CA PRO A 127 1.72 4.16 -40.95
C PRO A 127 0.34 4.31 -41.62
N VAL A 128 -0.43 3.21 -41.68
CA VAL A 128 -1.81 3.21 -42.14
C VAL A 128 -2.70 3.81 -41.04
N LEU A 129 -3.59 4.73 -41.43
CA LEU A 129 -4.49 5.42 -40.51
C LEU A 129 -5.57 4.46 -40.02
N HIS A 130 -5.63 4.25 -38.69
CA HIS A 130 -6.78 3.65 -38.02
C HIS A 130 -7.48 4.71 -37.18
N LYS A 131 -8.81 4.79 -37.29
CA LYS A 131 -9.63 5.60 -36.40
C LYS A 131 -9.90 4.80 -35.13
N ALA A 132 -9.46 5.31 -33.99
CA ALA A 132 -9.78 4.78 -32.68
C ALA A 132 -10.45 5.88 -31.87
N ALA A 133 -11.61 5.59 -31.28
CA ALA A 133 -12.32 6.53 -30.42
C ALA A 133 -11.71 6.54 -28.99
N ASN A 134 -11.17 5.40 -28.55
CA ASN A 134 -10.72 5.15 -27.18
C ASN A 134 -9.40 4.37 -27.21
N ILE A 135 -8.69 4.31 -26.07
CA ILE A 135 -7.50 3.44 -25.91
C ILE A 135 -7.85 1.92 -25.89
N GLY A 136 -9.13 1.57 -25.94
CA GLY A 136 -9.64 0.20 -25.98
C GLY A 136 -9.54 -0.51 -24.62
N ILE A 137 -9.21 -1.80 -24.67
CA ILE A 137 -9.16 -2.72 -23.51
C ILE A 137 -8.25 -2.24 -22.36
N TRP A 138 -7.30 -1.36 -22.66
CA TRP A 138 -6.42 -0.79 -21.65
C TRP A 138 -7.15 0.02 -20.58
N THR A 139 -8.32 0.61 -20.90
CA THR A 139 -9.16 1.27 -19.88
C THR A 139 -9.60 0.28 -18.80
N ASP A 140 -10.09 -0.89 -19.21
CA ASP A 140 -10.55 -1.94 -18.30
C ASP A 140 -9.38 -2.54 -17.50
N ILE A 141 -8.25 -2.78 -18.16
CA ILE A 141 -7.04 -3.30 -17.50
C ILE A 141 -6.54 -2.33 -16.42
N LEU A 142 -6.42 -1.04 -16.74
CA LEU A 142 -5.96 -0.02 -15.78
C LEU A 142 -6.93 0.12 -14.61
N SER A 143 -8.24 -0.03 -14.85
CA SER A 143 -9.27 0.00 -13.82
C SER A 143 -9.15 -1.22 -12.89
N GLY A 144 -8.94 -2.42 -13.47
CA GLY A 144 -8.69 -3.65 -12.70
C GLY A 144 -7.41 -3.58 -11.86
N ILE A 145 -6.32 -3.05 -12.42
CA ILE A 145 -5.07 -2.84 -11.68
C ILE A 145 -5.29 -1.87 -10.51
N SER A 146 -6.08 -0.82 -10.71
CA SER A 146 -6.37 0.17 -9.67
C SER A 146 -7.17 -0.46 -8.51
N TYR A 147 -8.17 -1.30 -8.81
CA TYR A 147 -8.93 -2.04 -7.79
C TYR A 147 -8.02 -2.98 -6.98
N LEU A 148 -7.21 -3.79 -7.68
CA LEU A 148 -6.29 -4.72 -7.04
C LEU A 148 -5.23 -3.99 -6.20
N ALA A 149 -4.73 -2.84 -6.67
CA ALA A 149 -3.75 -2.06 -5.94
C ALA A 149 -4.27 -1.62 -4.56
N VAL A 150 -5.53 -1.15 -4.48
CA VAL A 150 -6.14 -0.76 -3.20
C VAL A 150 -6.22 -1.95 -2.25
N LEU A 151 -6.73 -3.10 -2.73
CA LEU A 151 -6.83 -4.34 -1.95
C LEU A 151 -5.45 -4.82 -1.45
N THR A 152 -4.45 -4.86 -2.34
CA THR A 152 -3.10 -5.30 -1.97
C THR A 152 -2.45 -4.37 -0.96
N ASN A 153 -2.62 -3.05 -1.10
CA ASN A 153 -2.05 -2.09 -0.15
C ASN A 153 -2.71 -2.22 1.23
N ALA A 154 -4.03 -2.41 1.28
CA ALA A 154 -4.74 -2.67 2.53
C ALA A 154 -4.23 -3.95 3.22
N ALA A 155 -4.06 -5.02 2.45
CA ALA A 155 -3.56 -6.30 2.96
C ALA A 155 -2.12 -6.22 3.46
N VAL A 156 -1.22 -5.53 2.74
CA VAL A 156 0.16 -5.30 3.19
C VAL A 156 0.17 -4.59 4.54
N ILE A 157 -0.58 -3.49 4.68
CA ILE A 157 -0.68 -2.77 5.95
C ILE A 157 -1.26 -3.66 7.06
N ALA A 158 -2.29 -4.46 6.76
CA ALA A 158 -2.98 -5.25 7.78
C ALA A 158 -2.18 -6.48 8.28
N TRP A 159 -1.45 -7.20 7.41
CA TRP A 159 -0.75 -8.44 7.79
C TRP A 159 0.73 -8.30 8.04
N THR A 160 1.43 -7.43 7.31
CA THR A 160 2.90 -7.35 7.41
C THR A 160 3.37 -6.27 8.36
N SER A 161 2.52 -5.27 8.67
CA SER A 161 2.87 -4.18 9.59
C SER A 161 2.54 -4.51 11.05
N GLU A 162 3.35 -3.96 11.94
CA GLU A 162 3.10 -3.94 13.40
C GLU A 162 2.08 -2.86 13.81
N PHE A 163 1.56 -2.07 12.86
CA PHE A 163 0.63 -0.98 13.15
C PHE A 163 -0.65 -1.47 13.85
N ILE A 164 -1.35 -2.45 13.27
CA ILE A 164 -2.63 -2.92 13.82
C ILE A 164 -2.46 -3.60 15.19
N PRO A 165 -1.51 -4.52 15.41
CA PRO A 165 -1.32 -5.12 16.72
C PRO A 165 -0.92 -4.11 17.81
N LYS A 166 -0.06 -3.13 17.51
CA LYS A 166 0.30 -2.05 18.46
C LYS A 166 -0.90 -1.18 18.81
N LEU A 167 -1.70 -0.81 17.82
CA LEU A 167 -2.93 -0.04 18.04
C LEU A 167 -3.95 -0.84 18.86
N ALA A 168 -4.13 -2.12 18.54
CA ALA A 168 -5.02 -3.01 19.28
C ALA A 168 -4.58 -3.14 20.74
N TYR A 169 -3.28 -3.31 21.01
CA TYR A 169 -2.73 -3.34 22.36
C TYR A 169 -3.06 -2.06 23.15
N GLN A 170 -2.81 -0.89 22.56
CA GLN A 170 -3.06 0.40 23.19
C GLN A 170 -4.55 0.60 23.55
N ILE A 171 -5.45 0.14 22.67
CA ILE A 171 -6.90 0.23 22.88
C ILE A 171 -7.39 -0.79 23.91
N ILE A 172 -6.95 -2.05 23.80
CA ILE A 172 -7.44 -3.16 24.65
C ILE A 172 -6.92 -3.03 26.08
N GLU A 173 -5.63 -2.75 26.26
CA GLU A 173 -5.01 -2.61 27.58
C GLU A 173 -5.21 -1.22 28.20
N GLY A 174 -5.72 -0.26 27.43
CA GLY A 174 -6.03 1.09 27.91
C GLY A 174 -4.82 1.91 28.37
N LYS A 175 -3.59 1.54 27.99
CA LYS A 175 -2.34 2.21 28.39
C LYS A 175 -2.05 3.52 27.62
N GLY A 176 -3.05 4.08 26.92
CA GLY A 176 -2.90 5.28 26.11
C GLY A 176 -1.88 5.07 24.98
N THR A 177 -0.84 5.91 24.92
CA THR A 177 0.22 5.78 23.90
C THR A 177 1.38 4.88 24.34
N SER A 178 1.41 4.41 25.59
CA SER A 178 2.50 3.59 26.10
C SER A 178 2.48 2.18 25.52
N LEU A 179 3.64 1.69 25.10
CA LEU A 179 3.85 0.32 24.61
C LEU A 179 4.57 -0.56 25.65
N ASP A 180 4.57 -0.13 26.92
CA ASP A 180 5.12 -0.88 28.05
C ASP A 180 4.49 -2.27 28.14
N GLY A 181 5.30 -3.33 28.03
CA GLY A 181 4.88 -4.72 28.08
C GLY A 181 4.31 -5.28 26.76
N TYR A 182 4.33 -4.51 25.67
CA TYR A 182 3.85 -4.95 24.35
C TYR A 182 4.56 -6.22 23.88
N VAL A 183 5.88 -6.31 24.09
CA VAL A 183 6.65 -7.47 23.66
C VAL A 183 6.22 -8.72 24.43
N ASN A 184 5.96 -8.61 25.74
CA ASN A 184 5.44 -9.75 26.52
C ASN A 184 4.02 -10.15 26.09
N TRP A 185 3.17 -9.18 25.76
CA TRP A 185 1.78 -9.40 25.33
C TRP A 185 1.69 -10.10 23.97
N THR A 186 2.66 -9.90 23.08
CA THR A 186 2.73 -10.55 21.76
C THR A 186 3.36 -11.95 21.78
N LEU A 187 3.86 -12.43 22.92
CA LEU A 187 4.59 -13.69 23.04
C LEU A 187 3.78 -14.74 23.81
N SER A 188 3.47 -15.84 23.12
CA SER A 188 2.93 -17.06 23.73
C SER A 188 4.05 -17.95 24.27
N SER A 189 3.77 -18.75 25.30
CA SER A 189 4.70 -19.75 25.85
C SER A 189 4.39 -21.16 25.36
N PHE A 190 5.45 -21.95 25.22
CA PHE A 190 5.41 -23.36 24.86
C PHE A 190 6.28 -24.17 25.83
N PRO A 191 5.72 -25.13 26.59
CA PRO A 191 6.49 -25.96 27.52
C PRO A 191 7.35 -26.99 26.78
N ILE A 192 8.61 -27.12 27.20
CA ILE A 192 9.57 -28.04 26.56
C ILE A 192 9.17 -29.51 26.77
N SER A 193 8.39 -29.82 27.81
CA SER A 193 7.86 -31.17 28.04
C SER A 193 7.07 -31.72 26.86
N ASP A 194 6.44 -30.84 26.08
CA ASP A 194 5.57 -31.24 24.97
C ASP A 194 6.35 -31.47 23.67
N TYR A 195 7.57 -30.93 23.57
CA TYR A 195 8.52 -31.27 22.48
C TYR A 195 8.91 -32.75 22.50
N ASN A 196 9.03 -33.34 23.68
CA ASN A 196 9.38 -34.76 23.83
C ASN A 196 8.27 -35.70 23.36
N LYS A 197 7.01 -35.24 23.34
CA LYS A 197 5.84 -36.03 22.95
C LYS A 197 5.69 -36.14 21.43
N THR A 198 6.14 -35.13 20.68
CA THR A 198 6.00 -35.06 19.22
C THR A 198 7.07 -35.85 18.46
N GLY A 199 8.10 -36.37 19.15
CA GLY A 199 9.15 -37.20 18.53
C GLY A 199 10.08 -36.45 17.56
N THR A 200 9.99 -35.11 17.51
CA THR A 200 10.79 -34.21 16.65
C THR A 200 12.16 -33.88 17.23
N MET A 201 12.72 -34.76 18.06
CA MET A 201 13.85 -34.43 18.93
C MET A 201 15.17 -35.00 18.39
N ASN A 202 15.94 -34.16 17.68
CA ASN A 202 17.34 -34.43 17.34
C ASN A 202 18.29 -33.35 17.91
N GLN A 203 17.86 -32.61 18.95
CA GLN A 203 18.54 -31.39 19.38
C GLN A 203 18.97 -31.36 20.84
N HIS A 204 20.05 -30.63 21.08
CA HIS A 204 20.58 -30.32 22.40
C HIS A 204 19.69 -29.27 23.08
N ILE A 205 18.78 -29.73 23.95
CA ILE A 205 17.98 -28.86 24.81
C ILE A 205 18.86 -28.39 25.98
N PRO A 206 18.95 -27.09 26.26
CA PRO A 206 19.63 -26.59 27.44
C PRO A 206 18.99 -27.17 28.72
N SER A 207 19.80 -27.75 29.62
CA SER A 207 19.33 -28.51 30.79
C SER A 207 18.42 -27.74 31.75
N ASN A 208 18.43 -26.40 31.70
CA ASN A 208 17.68 -25.52 32.58
C ASN A 208 16.45 -24.87 31.91
N LEU A 209 16.07 -25.29 30.69
CA LEU A 209 14.97 -24.69 29.94
C LEU A 209 13.63 -25.39 30.19
N THR A 210 12.66 -24.68 30.77
CA THR A 210 11.32 -25.22 31.10
C THR A 210 10.27 -24.89 30.04
N TYR A 211 10.29 -23.66 29.51
CA TYR A 211 9.43 -23.20 28.42
C TYR A 211 10.23 -22.32 27.46
N CYS A 212 9.81 -22.28 26.19
CA CYS A 212 10.25 -21.30 25.22
C CYS A 212 9.09 -20.37 24.82
N ARG A 213 9.39 -19.20 24.28
CA ARG A 213 8.39 -18.23 23.81
C ARG A 213 8.37 -18.19 22.28
N TYR A 214 7.21 -17.90 21.70
CA TYR A 214 7.05 -17.68 20.27
C TYR A 214 5.99 -16.61 20.00
N ARG A 215 6.08 -15.97 18.84
CA ARG A 215 5.20 -14.88 18.46
C ARG A 215 3.89 -15.44 17.89
N ASP A 216 2.88 -15.53 18.74
CA ASP A 216 1.50 -15.87 18.38
C ASP A 216 0.58 -15.51 19.54
N PHE A 217 -0.74 -15.64 19.36
CA PHE A 217 -1.76 -15.39 20.38
C PHE A 217 -2.47 -16.70 20.75
N ARG A 218 -1.73 -17.66 21.30
CA ARG A 218 -2.21 -19.01 21.65
C ARG A 218 -2.16 -19.26 23.14
N GLU A 219 -3.03 -20.13 23.60
CA GLU A 219 -3.04 -20.54 24.99
C GLU A 219 -1.88 -21.50 25.28
N SER A 220 -1.15 -21.28 26.37
CA SER A 220 0.01 -22.08 26.75
C SER A 220 -0.34 -23.31 27.61
N THR A 221 -1.53 -23.33 28.21
CA THR A 221 -1.93 -24.32 29.23
C THR A 221 -2.86 -25.40 28.69
N GLY A 222 -3.44 -25.20 27.51
CA GLY A 222 -4.37 -26.14 26.89
C GLY A 222 -3.67 -27.29 26.17
N PRO A 223 -4.30 -28.48 26.06
CA PRO A 223 -3.70 -29.65 25.40
C PRO A 223 -3.48 -29.45 23.89
N ASN A 224 -4.22 -28.54 23.25
CA ASN A 224 -4.21 -28.33 21.80
C ASN A 224 -3.59 -26.99 21.37
N TYR A 225 -3.09 -26.16 22.30
CA TYR A 225 -2.53 -24.83 21.99
C TYR A 225 -3.46 -23.97 21.11
N ASP A 226 -4.75 -23.95 21.49
CA ASP A 226 -5.80 -23.25 20.74
C ASP A 226 -5.59 -21.73 20.75
N TYR A 227 -6.19 -21.06 19.77
CA TYR A 227 -6.14 -19.61 19.68
C TYR A 227 -6.88 -18.95 20.84
N THR A 228 -6.24 -17.95 21.45
CA THR A 228 -6.87 -17.14 22.49
C THR A 228 -7.97 -16.23 21.90
N SER A 229 -8.86 -15.73 22.75
CA SER A 229 -9.82 -14.69 22.34
C SER A 229 -9.12 -13.47 21.73
N LEU A 230 -7.91 -13.15 22.21
CA LEU A 230 -7.11 -12.02 21.76
C LEU A 230 -6.68 -12.15 20.29
N TYR A 231 -6.36 -13.37 19.84
CA TYR A 231 -6.09 -13.67 18.43
C TYR A 231 -7.24 -13.18 17.54
N TRP A 232 -8.47 -13.53 17.90
CA TRP A 232 -9.66 -13.17 17.13
C TRP A 232 -9.96 -11.67 17.16
N HIS A 233 -9.68 -10.97 18.27
CA HIS A 233 -9.79 -9.51 18.31
C HIS A 233 -8.81 -8.84 17.36
N VAL A 234 -7.55 -9.30 17.30
CA VAL A 234 -6.54 -8.76 16.39
C VAL A 234 -6.88 -9.08 14.93
N ILE A 235 -7.34 -10.29 14.63
CA ILE A 235 -7.81 -10.66 13.27
C ILE A 235 -9.02 -9.81 12.87
N ALA A 236 -10.00 -9.65 13.75
CA ALA A 236 -11.16 -8.79 13.50
C ALA A 236 -10.74 -7.34 13.25
N ALA A 237 -9.79 -6.80 14.02
CA ALA A 237 -9.25 -5.46 13.81
C ALA A 237 -8.54 -5.32 12.45
N ARG A 238 -7.78 -6.34 12.01
CA ARG A 238 -7.15 -6.37 10.68
C ARG A 238 -8.18 -6.33 9.56
N LEU A 239 -9.21 -7.17 9.64
CA LEU A 239 -10.28 -7.23 8.64
C LEU A 239 -11.12 -5.94 8.63
N ALA A 240 -11.47 -5.41 9.81
CA ALA A 240 -12.20 -4.15 9.94
C ALA A 240 -11.40 -2.99 9.33
N PHE A 241 -10.09 -2.93 9.58
CA PHE A 241 -9.22 -1.92 8.96
C PHE A 241 -9.26 -2.01 7.44
N MET A 242 -9.14 -3.19 6.84
CA MET A 242 -9.19 -3.34 5.38
C MET A 242 -10.51 -2.83 4.81
N ILE A 243 -11.63 -3.23 5.41
CA ILE A 243 -12.96 -2.82 4.97
C ILE A 243 -13.07 -1.29 5.04
N ILE A 244 -12.70 -0.68 6.16
CA ILE A 244 -12.77 0.77 6.34
C ILE A 244 -11.86 1.47 5.32
N PHE A 245 -10.62 1.00 5.17
CA PHE A 245 -9.64 1.59 4.26
C PHE A 245 -10.15 1.57 2.81
N GLU A 246 -10.63 0.41 2.33
CA GLU A 246 -11.19 0.28 0.98
C GLU A 246 -12.38 1.21 0.77
N ASN A 247 -13.34 1.21 1.69
CA ASN A 247 -14.53 2.06 1.59
C ASN A 247 -14.18 3.56 1.57
N VAL A 248 -13.19 3.98 2.38
CA VAL A 248 -12.72 5.37 2.39
C VAL A 248 -12.07 5.73 1.05
N ILE A 249 -11.21 4.87 0.50
CA ILE A 249 -10.57 5.12 -0.80
C ILE A 249 -11.61 5.19 -1.91
N TYR A 250 -12.56 4.25 -1.97
CA TYR A 250 -13.61 4.28 -2.99
C TYR A 250 -14.56 5.47 -2.84
N LEU A 251 -14.87 5.87 -1.60
CA LEU A 251 -15.65 7.09 -1.35
C LEU A 251 -14.91 8.32 -1.90
N ILE A 252 -13.60 8.45 -1.64
CA ILE A 252 -12.80 9.56 -2.16
C ILE A 252 -12.80 9.55 -3.69
N VAL A 253 -12.57 8.39 -4.31
CA VAL A 253 -12.59 8.24 -5.78
C VAL A 253 -13.94 8.63 -6.34
N TYR A 254 -15.04 8.19 -5.72
CA TYR A 254 -16.40 8.55 -6.12
C TYR A 254 -16.65 10.06 -6.00
N LEU A 255 -16.24 10.70 -4.88
CA LEU A 255 -16.36 12.15 -4.71
C LEU A 255 -15.56 12.92 -5.77
N VAL A 256 -14.37 12.44 -6.13
CA VAL A 256 -13.57 13.04 -7.21
C VAL A 256 -14.29 12.93 -8.56
N GLN A 257 -14.93 11.80 -8.83
CA GLN A 257 -15.73 11.60 -10.05
C GLN A 257 -16.98 12.49 -10.09
N LEU A 258 -17.58 12.84 -8.94
CA LEU A 258 -18.69 13.80 -8.90
C LEU A 258 -18.25 15.23 -9.25
N ILE A 259 -17.01 15.59 -8.92
CA ILE A 259 -16.47 16.93 -9.15
C ILE A 259 -16.03 17.11 -10.61
N ILE A 260 -15.52 16.04 -11.24
CA ILE A 260 -14.92 16.10 -12.58
C ILE A 260 -15.92 15.54 -13.61
N PRO A 261 -16.50 16.38 -14.49
CA PRO A 261 -17.42 15.91 -15.52
C PRO A 261 -16.67 15.07 -16.58
N ASP A 262 -17.28 13.97 -17.03
CA ASP A 262 -16.71 13.03 -18.01
C ASP A 262 -16.38 13.68 -19.35
N VAL A 263 -17.17 14.69 -19.74
CA VAL A 263 -16.98 15.46 -20.98
C VAL A 263 -16.81 16.92 -20.60
N SER A 264 -15.78 17.56 -21.16
CA SER A 264 -15.59 19.00 -20.96
C SER A 264 -16.73 19.78 -21.63
N SER A 265 -17.13 20.90 -21.03
CA SER A 265 -18.22 21.75 -21.55
C SER A 265 -18.01 22.17 -23.01
N GLN A 266 -16.76 22.43 -23.40
CA GLN A 266 -16.41 22.81 -24.78
C GLN A 266 -16.72 21.70 -25.80
N VAL A 267 -16.46 20.44 -25.44
CA VAL A 267 -16.76 19.31 -26.33
C VAL A 267 -18.26 19.09 -26.41
N GLN A 268 -18.97 19.23 -25.28
CA GLN A 268 -20.42 19.13 -25.25
C GLN A 268 -21.08 20.17 -26.17
N GLU A 269 -20.68 21.43 -26.07
CA GLU A 269 -21.16 22.50 -26.96
C GLU A 269 -20.83 22.20 -28.44
N GLY A 270 -19.68 21.59 -28.72
CA GLY A 270 -19.29 21.18 -30.07
C GLY A 270 -20.21 20.09 -30.64
N ILE A 271 -20.54 19.07 -29.83
CA ILE A 271 -21.47 18.01 -30.18
C ILE A 271 -22.87 18.58 -30.43
N ASP A 272 -23.33 19.49 -29.56
CA ASP A 272 -24.65 20.11 -29.69
C ASP A 272 -24.75 20.95 -30.97
N ARG A 273 -23.72 21.76 -31.29
CA ARG A 273 -23.68 22.52 -32.57
C ARG A 273 -23.73 21.62 -33.80
N GLN A 274 -23.03 20.47 -33.78
CA GLN A 274 -23.07 19.51 -34.87
C GLN A 274 -24.46 18.88 -35.02
N ARG A 275 -25.14 18.54 -33.91
CA ARG A 275 -26.53 18.05 -33.95
C ARG A 275 -27.49 19.07 -34.54
N TYR A 276 -27.39 20.35 -34.16
CA TYR A 276 -28.24 21.41 -34.71
C TYR A 276 -27.97 21.71 -36.19
N SER A 277 -26.78 21.41 -36.70
CA SER A 277 -26.39 21.68 -38.09
C SER A 277 -26.73 20.53 -39.04
N ASP A 278 -27.13 19.36 -38.51
CA ASP A 278 -27.50 18.20 -39.32
C ASP A 278 -28.98 18.30 -39.76
N PRO A 279 -29.27 18.53 -41.06
CA PRO A 279 -30.63 18.71 -41.55
C PRO A 279 -31.54 17.50 -41.27
N SER A 280 -30.95 16.31 -41.08
CA SER A 280 -31.71 15.09 -40.74
C SER A 280 -32.37 15.14 -39.35
N HIS A 281 -31.91 16.01 -38.45
CA HIS A 281 -32.52 16.22 -37.13
C HIS A 281 -33.53 17.37 -37.07
N GLN A 282 -33.53 18.28 -38.06
CA GLN A 282 -34.45 19.42 -38.09
C GLN A 282 -35.92 19.00 -38.34
N ASP A 283 -36.13 17.85 -38.99
CA ASP A 283 -37.46 17.30 -39.32
C ASP A 283 -38.00 16.34 -38.25
N SER A 284 -37.24 16.07 -37.18
CA SER A 284 -37.67 15.24 -36.07
C SER A 284 -38.43 16.12 -35.06
N PRO A 285 -39.70 15.81 -34.69
CA PRO A 285 -40.41 16.59 -33.68
C PRO A 285 -39.57 16.67 -32.41
N LEU A 286 -39.42 17.87 -31.83
CA LEU A 286 -38.74 18.07 -30.54
C LEU A 286 -39.38 17.14 -29.50
N GLU A 287 -38.77 15.98 -29.25
CA GLU A 287 -39.10 15.19 -28.08
C GLU A 287 -38.66 16.02 -26.87
N THR A 288 -39.64 16.50 -26.13
CA THR A 288 -39.41 17.27 -24.89
C THR A 288 -38.37 16.54 -24.03
N PRO A 289 -37.51 17.25 -23.27
CA PRO A 289 -36.44 16.65 -22.46
C PRO A 289 -36.90 15.45 -21.59
N SER A 290 -38.16 15.47 -21.16
CA SER A 290 -38.82 14.39 -20.41
C SER A 290 -38.90 13.04 -21.15
N ALA A 291 -39.04 13.02 -22.47
CA ALA A 291 -39.16 11.80 -23.27
C ALA A 291 -37.80 11.12 -23.48
N VAL A 292 -36.76 11.91 -23.76
CA VAL A 292 -35.37 11.41 -23.90
C VAL A 292 -34.85 10.88 -22.57
N GLU A 293 -35.14 11.57 -21.47
CA GLU A 293 -34.71 11.13 -20.13
C GLU A 293 -35.42 9.83 -19.70
N LYS A 294 -36.71 9.67 -20.04
CA LYS A 294 -37.44 8.40 -19.87
C LYS A 294 -36.91 7.28 -20.78
N ALA A 295 -36.50 7.59 -22.01
CA ALA A 295 -35.90 6.61 -22.92
C ALA A 295 -34.52 6.13 -22.41
N ILE A 296 -33.71 7.04 -21.87
CA ILE A 296 -32.42 6.71 -21.23
C ILE A 296 -32.64 5.87 -19.96
N GLN A 297 -33.64 6.21 -19.14
CA GLN A 297 -33.99 5.44 -17.95
C GLN A 297 -34.41 3.99 -18.31
N ASN A 298 -35.22 3.84 -19.36
CA ASN A 298 -35.70 2.55 -19.85
C ASN A 298 -34.58 1.71 -20.50
N LEU A 299 -33.60 2.36 -21.15
CA LEU A 299 -32.43 1.65 -21.69
C LEU A 299 -31.47 1.19 -20.59
N LYS A 300 -31.34 1.95 -19.49
CA LYS A 300 -30.57 1.52 -18.31
C LYS A 300 -31.21 0.31 -17.61
N THR A 301 -32.52 0.32 -17.38
CA THR A 301 -33.23 -0.83 -16.79
C THR A 301 -33.19 -2.07 -17.67
N LYS A 302 -33.27 -1.90 -19.00
CA LYS A 302 -33.17 -3.02 -19.95
C LYS A 302 -31.76 -3.65 -19.96
N ARG A 303 -30.71 -2.85 -19.75
CA ARG A 303 -29.33 -3.33 -19.64
C ARG A 303 -29.12 -4.17 -18.38
N GLU A 304 -29.68 -3.74 -17.25
CA GLU A 304 -29.62 -4.48 -15.97
C GLU A 304 -30.38 -5.82 -15.99
N THR A 305 -31.44 -5.94 -16.80
CA THR A 305 -32.16 -7.21 -16.98
C THR A 305 -31.51 -8.19 -17.97
N THR A 306 -30.52 -7.74 -18.75
CA THR A 306 -29.83 -8.58 -19.74
C THR A 306 -28.48 -9.12 -19.20
N GLU A 307 -28.08 -8.71 -18.00
CA GLU A 307 -26.86 -9.15 -17.29
C GLU A 307 -27.15 -10.07 -16.08
N LYS A 308 -28.34 -10.68 -16.01
CA LYS A 308 -28.63 -11.85 -15.16
C LYS A 308 -28.76 -13.10 -16.03
#